data_AF-B6TGT2-F1
#
_entry.id   AF-B6TGT2-F1
#
_cell.length_a   1.000
_cell.length_b   1.000
_cell.length_c   1.000
_cell.angle_alpha   90.00
_cell.angle_beta   90.00
_cell.angle_gamma   90.00
#
_symmetry.space_group_name_H-M   'P 1'
#
loop_
_entity.id
_entity.type
_entity.pdbx_description
1 polymer ?
#
loop_
_entity_poly.entity_id
_entity_poly.type
_entity_poly.pdbx_seq_one_letter_code
_entity_poly.pdbx_strand_id
1 'polypeptide(L)'
;MAEPTPSQSPAQTPPPPPTQQTPAAGGLEDMLACVAALEAALLPCLPARELQAVDRSLQSSHQIDVERHARDFMEAAKKLQSYFISLQREEPPSAEEMLRKEITTMEEELKSKSELIAKHKKLIEGWQKELKEQLSKHITELERV
;
A
#
# COMPACT_ATOMS: atom_id res chain seq x y z
N MET A 1 2.38 -38.75 47.98
CA MET A 1 1.38 -37.67 47.73
C MET A 1 1.73 -37.08 46.38
N ALA A 2 0.79 -37.10 45.44
CA ALA A 2 1.05 -36.82 44.03
C ALA A 2 1.02 -35.30 43.75
N GLU A 3 2.09 -34.78 43.14
CA GLU A 3 2.11 -33.48 42.46
C GLU A 3 1.55 -33.67 41.04
N PRO A 4 0.62 -32.82 40.56
CA PRO A 4 0.33 -32.70 39.14
C PRO A 4 1.15 -31.56 38.52
N THR A 5 1.78 -31.91 37.41
CA THR A 5 2.61 -31.12 36.49
C THR A 5 1.82 -29.95 35.86
N PRO A 6 2.46 -28.80 35.56
CA PRO A 6 1.78 -27.67 34.93
C PRO A 6 1.52 -27.96 33.44
N SER A 7 0.26 -27.78 33.04
CA SER A 7 -0.22 -27.94 31.66
C SER A 7 0.33 -26.83 30.76
N GLN A 8 1.11 -27.20 29.75
CA GLN A 8 1.55 -26.31 28.67
C GLN A 8 0.39 -26.04 27.72
N SER A 9 -0.05 -24.78 27.63
CA SER A 9 -0.92 -24.32 26.54
C SER A 9 -0.10 -24.14 25.27
N PRO A 10 -0.56 -24.64 24.11
CA PRO A 10 0.14 -24.45 22.85
C PRO A 10 0.05 -22.98 22.40
N ALA A 11 1.20 -22.45 21.99
CA ALA A 11 1.35 -21.12 21.42
C ALA A 11 0.37 -20.93 20.25
N GLN A 12 -0.59 -20.02 20.42
CA GLN A 12 -1.35 -19.47 19.30
C GLN A 12 -0.44 -18.50 18.55
N THR A 13 -0.04 -18.90 17.36
CA THR A 13 0.55 -18.03 16.34
C THR A 13 -0.43 -16.88 16.06
N PRO A 14 0.02 -15.62 16.07
CA PRO A 14 -0.86 -14.50 15.72
C PRO A 14 -1.31 -14.64 14.26
N PRO A 15 -2.54 -14.21 13.93
CA PRO A 15 -3.00 -14.16 12.55
C PRO A 15 -2.07 -13.24 11.74
N PRO A 16 -1.86 -13.52 10.43
CA PRO A 16 -1.13 -12.59 9.58
C PRO A 16 -1.83 -11.23 9.59
N PRO A 17 -1.07 -10.12 9.46
CA PRO A 17 -1.67 -8.80 9.37
C PRO A 17 -2.68 -8.78 8.21
N PRO A 18 -3.78 -8.03 8.34
CA PRO A 18 -4.70 -7.85 7.23
C PRO A 18 -3.89 -7.34 6.05
N THR A 19 -3.85 -8.13 4.98
CA THR A 19 -3.43 -7.67 3.66
C THR A 19 -4.20 -6.39 3.39
N GLN A 20 -3.50 -5.26 3.43
CA GLN A 20 -3.99 -4.01 2.89
C GLN A 20 -4.37 -4.31 1.44
N GLN A 21 -5.65 -4.53 1.21
CA GLN A 21 -6.25 -4.28 -0.08
C GLN A 21 -5.97 -2.79 -0.32
N THR A 22 -4.96 -2.50 -1.12
CA THR A 22 -4.83 -1.23 -1.82
C THR A 22 -5.95 -1.22 -2.86
N PRO A 23 -7.10 -0.58 -2.60
CA PRO A 23 -8.16 -0.45 -3.58
C PRO A 23 -7.83 0.82 -4.36
N ALA A 24 -6.86 0.76 -5.26
CA ALA A 24 -6.50 1.94 -6.04
C ALA A 24 -5.82 1.61 -7.36
N ALA A 25 -4.99 0.56 -7.41
CA ALA A 25 -4.25 0.22 -8.62
C ALA A 25 -5.19 -0.28 -9.74
N GLY A 26 -6.07 -1.25 -9.43
CA GLY A 26 -6.97 -1.82 -10.43
C GLY A 26 -8.04 -0.85 -10.96
N GLY A 27 -8.60 -0.01 -10.09
CA GLY A 27 -9.63 0.95 -10.50
C GLY A 27 -9.11 2.01 -11.48
N LEU A 28 -7.89 2.49 -11.27
CA LEU A 28 -7.26 3.45 -12.18
C LEU A 28 -6.95 2.83 -13.54
N GLU A 29 -6.43 1.59 -13.57
CA GLU A 29 -6.19 0.84 -14.80
C GLU A 29 -7.48 0.58 -15.58
N ASP A 30 -8.55 0.18 -14.90
CA ASP A 30 -9.87 -0.04 -15.50
C ASP A 30 -10.46 1.27 -16.09
N MET A 31 -10.29 2.38 -15.37
CA MET A 31 -10.69 3.71 -15.85
C MET A 31 -9.91 4.11 -17.10
N LEU A 32 -8.57 3.93 -17.10
CA LEU A 32 -7.74 4.20 -18.27
C LEU A 32 -8.13 3.33 -19.48
N ALA A 33 -8.46 2.06 -19.25
CA ALA A 33 -8.95 1.16 -20.28
C ALA A 33 -10.29 1.64 -20.87
N CYS A 34 -11.19 2.19 -20.05
CA CYS A 34 -12.44 2.79 -20.53
C CYS A 34 -12.18 4.03 -21.39
N VAL A 35 -11.22 4.89 -21.01
CA VAL A 35 -10.83 6.06 -21.82
C VAL A 35 -10.23 5.62 -23.16
N ALA A 36 -9.33 4.64 -23.15
CA ALA A 36 -8.75 4.09 -24.38
C ALA A 36 -9.85 3.49 -25.29
N ALA A 37 -10.86 2.82 -24.71
CA ALA A 37 -11.98 2.28 -25.46
C ALA A 37 -12.88 3.38 -26.05
N LEU A 38 -13.10 4.49 -25.33
CA LEU A 38 -13.81 5.67 -25.85
C LEU A 38 -13.07 6.27 -27.06
N GLU A 39 -11.76 6.46 -26.94
CA GLU A 39 -10.91 6.96 -28.03
C GLU A 39 -10.95 6.03 -29.24
N ALA A 40 -10.80 4.72 -29.03
CA ALA A 40 -10.86 3.71 -30.08
C ALA A 40 -12.22 3.65 -30.78
N ALA A 41 -13.32 3.89 -30.05
CA ALA A 41 -14.65 3.93 -30.62
C ALA A 41 -14.92 5.20 -31.44
N LEU A 42 -14.36 6.35 -31.04
CA LEU A 42 -14.52 7.62 -31.77
C LEU A 42 -13.64 7.73 -33.01
N LEU A 43 -12.42 7.20 -32.95
CA LEU A 43 -11.40 7.41 -33.98
C LEU A 43 -11.87 7.05 -35.41
N PRO A 44 -12.63 5.96 -35.65
CA PRO A 44 -13.17 5.67 -36.98
C PRO A 44 -14.22 6.68 -37.45
N CYS A 45 -14.96 7.30 -36.53
CA CYS A 45 -16.08 8.22 -36.82
C CYS A 45 -15.67 9.68 -37.06
N LEU A 46 -14.40 10.03 -36.81
CA LEU A 46 -13.94 11.41 -36.98
C LEU A 46 -13.82 11.78 -38.49
N PRO A 47 -14.01 13.05 -38.87
CA PRO A 47 -13.69 13.54 -40.21
C PRO A 47 -12.17 13.55 -40.47
N ALA A 48 -11.77 13.49 -41.74
CA ALA A 48 -10.36 13.38 -42.12
C ALA A 48 -9.43 14.46 -41.52
N ARG A 49 -9.96 15.65 -41.17
CA ARG A 49 -9.19 16.76 -40.60
C ARG A 49 -8.61 16.42 -39.23
N GLU A 50 -9.37 15.71 -38.40
CA GLU A 50 -8.95 15.25 -37.07
C GLU A 50 -8.04 14.02 -37.13
N LEU A 51 -7.99 13.36 -38.29
CA LEU A 51 -7.33 12.07 -38.50
C LEU A 51 -6.02 12.16 -39.27
N GLN A 52 -5.68 13.33 -39.79
CA GLN A 52 -4.37 13.59 -40.39
C GLN A 52 -3.21 13.41 -39.39
N ALA A 53 -3.49 13.34 -38.07
CA ALA A 53 -2.52 13.01 -37.04
C ALA A 53 -2.32 11.50 -36.81
N VAL A 54 -3.12 10.64 -37.44
CA VAL A 54 -3.12 9.19 -37.22
C VAL A 54 -2.79 8.46 -38.52
N ASP A 55 -1.77 7.59 -38.49
CA ASP A 55 -1.31 6.81 -39.65
C ASP A 55 -2.39 5.81 -40.09
N ARG A 56 -3.15 6.19 -41.12
CA ARG A 56 -4.29 5.41 -41.65
C ARG A 56 -3.94 4.49 -42.81
N SER A 57 -2.66 4.23 -43.05
CA SER A 57 -2.22 3.38 -44.18
C SER A 57 -2.76 1.93 -44.13
N LEU A 58 -3.37 1.50 -43.02
CA LEU A 58 -3.91 0.14 -42.82
C LEU A 58 -5.44 0.00 -42.77
N GLN A 59 -6.23 1.08 -42.83
CA GLN A 59 -7.70 0.97 -42.73
C GLN A 59 -8.35 0.94 -44.10
N SER A 60 -8.76 -0.27 -44.53
CA SER A 60 -9.56 -0.51 -45.72
C SER A 60 -10.77 0.42 -45.78
N SER A 61 -11.01 1.02 -46.94
CA SER A 61 -12.14 1.92 -47.28
C SER A 61 -13.54 1.28 -47.20
N HIS A 62 -13.68 0.18 -46.46
CA HIS A 62 -14.93 -0.54 -46.25
C HIS A 62 -15.70 0.11 -45.12
N GLN A 63 -16.76 0.84 -45.49
CA GLN A 63 -17.95 1.18 -44.72
C GLN A 63 -17.77 1.16 -43.19
N ILE A 64 -17.42 2.31 -42.61
CA ILE A 64 -17.41 2.47 -41.14
C ILE A 64 -18.82 2.16 -40.64
N ASP A 65 -18.96 1.09 -39.85
CA ASP A 65 -20.20 0.74 -39.14
C ASP A 65 -20.36 1.72 -37.96
N VAL A 66 -20.94 2.88 -38.26
CA VAL A 66 -21.15 3.97 -37.30
C VAL A 66 -22.01 3.47 -36.14
N GLU A 67 -23.01 2.63 -36.41
CA GLU A 67 -23.87 2.07 -35.38
C GLU A 67 -23.10 1.19 -34.40
N ARG A 68 -22.15 0.38 -34.89
CA ARG A 68 -21.25 -0.42 -34.03
C ARG A 68 -20.36 0.48 -33.18
N HIS A 69 -19.71 1.46 -33.78
CA HIS A 69 -18.84 2.38 -33.04
C HIS A 69 -19.62 3.20 -32.00
N ALA A 70 -20.85 3.61 -32.30
CA ALA A 70 -21.73 4.28 -31.34
C ALA A 70 -22.10 3.38 -30.16
N ARG A 71 -22.34 2.08 -30.38
CA ARG A 71 -22.57 1.10 -29.31
C ARG A 71 -21.32 0.94 -28.43
N ASP A 72 -20.15 0.75 -29.04
CA ASP A 72 -18.88 0.58 -28.33
C ASP A 72 -18.57 1.81 -27.47
N PHE A 73 -18.77 3.01 -28.03
CA PHE A 73 -18.60 4.28 -27.32
C PHE A 73 -19.54 4.39 -26.11
N MET A 74 -20.83 4.08 -26.30
CA MET A 74 -21.81 4.15 -25.24
C MET A 74 -21.52 3.14 -24.12
N GLU A 75 -21.03 1.95 -24.45
CA GLU A 75 -20.63 0.95 -23.46
C GLU A 75 -19.44 1.41 -22.62
N ALA A 76 -18.38 1.92 -23.28
CA ALA A 76 -17.22 2.45 -22.59
C ALA A 76 -17.59 3.65 -21.70
N ALA A 77 -18.48 4.54 -22.17
CA ALA A 77 -18.97 5.67 -21.39
C ALA A 77 -19.75 5.24 -20.15
N LYS A 78 -20.59 4.21 -20.26
CA LYS A 78 -21.34 3.65 -19.12
C LYS A 78 -20.41 3.02 -18.08
N LYS A 79 -19.37 2.30 -18.51
CA LYS A 79 -18.37 1.73 -17.59
C LYS A 79 -17.62 2.83 -16.86
N LEU A 80 -17.17 3.85 -17.58
CA LEU A 80 -16.50 5.02 -16.99
C LEU A 80 -17.41 5.79 -16.01
N GLN A 81 -18.68 6.00 -16.38
CA GLN A 81 -19.67 6.61 -15.49
C GLN A 81 -19.87 5.77 -14.22
N SER A 82 -19.96 4.44 -14.35
CA SER A 82 -20.10 3.54 -13.20
C SER A 82 -18.92 3.66 -12.25
N TYR A 83 -17.70 3.77 -12.79
CA TYR A 83 -16.48 4.01 -12.00
C TYR A 83 -16.55 5.32 -11.19
N PHE A 84 -17.00 6.42 -11.80
CA PHE A 84 -17.17 7.69 -11.07
C PHE A 84 -18.28 7.63 -10.02
N ILE A 85 -19.37 6.90 -10.29
CA ILE A 85 -20.42 6.69 -9.29
C ILE A 85 -19.92 5.85 -8.13
N SER A 86 -19.13 4.79 -8.38
CA SER A 86 -18.53 4.02 -7.29
C SER A 86 -17.57 4.88 -6.47
N LEU A 87 -16.78 5.74 -7.12
CA LEU A 87 -15.88 6.67 -6.44
C LEU A 87 -16.60 7.72 -5.58
N GLN A 88 -17.81 8.14 -5.98
CA GLN A 88 -18.64 9.04 -5.17
C GLN A 88 -19.34 8.32 -3.99
N ARG A 89 -19.66 7.04 -4.16
CA ARG A 89 -20.30 6.21 -3.12
C ARG A 89 -19.30 5.67 -2.12
N GLU A 90 -18.03 5.53 -2.51
CA GLU A 90 -16.93 5.29 -1.60
C GLU A 90 -16.82 6.53 -0.72
N GLU A 91 -17.52 6.51 0.42
CA GLU A 91 -17.50 7.59 1.40
C GLU A 91 -16.03 7.81 1.76
N PRO A 92 -15.47 9.00 1.49
CA PRO A 92 -14.09 9.25 1.88
C PRO A 92 -14.00 9.00 3.38
N PRO A 93 -12.94 8.32 3.87
CA PRO A 93 -12.83 8.07 5.29
C PRO A 93 -13.01 9.38 6.02
N SER A 94 -13.93 9.40 6.98
CA SER A 94 -14.21 10.60 7.75
C SER A 94 -12.91 11.12 8.36
N ALA A 95 -12.85 12.42 8.64
CA ALA A 95 -11.69 12.98 9.32
C ALA A 95 -11.34 12.20 10.60
N GLU A 96 -12.36 11.70 11.31
CA GLU A 96 -12.19 10.84 12.48
C GLU A 96 -11.54 9.49 12.15
N GLU A 97 -11.97 8.79 11.10
CA GLU A 97 -11.38 7.52 10.69
C GLU A 97 -9.93 7.66 10.22
N MET A 98 -9.64 8.74 9.46
CA MET A 98 -8.27 9.06 9.06
C MET A 98 -7.38 9.29 10.28
N LEU A 99 -7.85 10.09 11.25
CA LEU A 99 -7.13 10.35 12.49
C LEU A 99 -6.94 9.08 13.32
N ARG A 100 -7.95 8.20 13.41
CA ARG A 100 -7.82 6.91 14.11
C ARG A 100 -6.74 6.04 13.48
N LYS A 101 -6.70 5.93 12.15
CA LYS A 101 -5.66 5.19 11.43
C LYS A 101 -4.27 5.80 11.66
N GLU A 102 -4.17 7.12 11.65
CA GLU A 102 -2.92 7.85 11.90
C GLU A 102 -2.43 7.63 13.34
N ILE A 103 -3.33 7.70 14.33
CA ILE A 103 -3.03 7.41 15.74
C ILE A 103 -2.52 5.97 15.88
N THR A 104 -3.21 4.97 15.31
CA THR A 104 -2.75 3.58 15.37
C THR A 104 -1.36 3.41 14.76
N THR A 105 -1.09 4.05 13.62
CA THR A 105 0.23 4.02 12.98
C THR A 105 1.30 4.65 13.88
N MET A 106 1.01 5.81 14.47
CA MET A 106 1.92 6.49 15.40
C MET A 106 2.16 5.68 16.69
N GLU A 107 1.15 5.00 17.22
CA GLU A 107 1.27 4.13 18.40
C GLU A 107 2.19 2.94 18.14
N GLU A 108 2.08 2.31 16.96
CA GLU A 108 2.99 1.23 16.54
C GLU A 108 4.44 1.72 16.38
N GLU A 109 4.63 2.90 15.78
CA GLU A 109 5.96 3.53 15.67
C GLU A 109 6.55 3.85 17.04
N LEU A 110 5.76 4.42 17.95
CA LEU A 110 6.18 4.72 19.32
C LEU A 110 6.62 3.46 20.04
N LYS A 111 5.83 2.37 19.95
CA LYS A 111 6.18 1.07 20.54
C LYS A 111 7.53 0.57 20.02
N SER A 112 7.72 0.56 18.70
CA SER A 112 8.98 0.13 18.06
C SER A 112 10.17 0.98 18.51
N LYS A 113 10.02 2.30 18.56
CA LYS A 113 11.08 3.21 19.04
C LYS A 113 11.37 3.01 20.53
N SER A 114 10.37 2.78 21.38
CA SER A 114 10.56 2.47 22.80
C SER A 114 11.33 1.17 23.03
N GLU A 115 11.03 0.12 22.27
CA GLU A 115 11.78 -1.14 22.29
C GLU A 115 13.25 -0.94 21.88
N LEU A 116 13.47 -0.13 20.84
CA LEU A 116 14.82 0.21 20.38
C LEU A 116 15.61 1.00 21.45
N ILE A 117 14.97 1.97 22.12
CA ILE A 117 15.58 2.73 23.22
C ILE A 117 15.94 1.81 24.38
N ALA A 118 15.04 0.90 24.78
CA ALA A 118 15.31 -0.06 25.86
C ALA A 118 16.51 -0.96 25.54
N LYS A 119 16.62 -1.43 24.30
CA LYS A 119 17.77 -2.22 23.82
C LYS A 119 19.09 -1.43 23.93
N HIS A 120 19.11 -0.18 23.47
CA HIS A 120 20.31 0.66 23.52
C HIS A 120 20.69 1.02 24.95
N LYS A 121 19.71 1.32 25.82
CA LYS A 121 19.96 1.58 27.24
C LYS A 121 20.67 0.40 27.92
N LYS A 122 20.19 -0.83 27.68
CA LYS A 122 20.83 -2.05 28.21
C LYS A 122 22.28 -2.22 27.72
N LEU A 123 22.54 -1.89 26.45
CA LEU A 123 23.89 -1.96 25.89
C LEU A 123 24.83 -0.94 26.55
N ILE A 124 24.37 0.30 26.72
CA ILE A 124 25.13 1.38 27.39
C ILE A 124 25.43 1.00 28.84
N GLU A 125 24.45 0.49 29.59
CA GLU A 125 24.64 0.02 30.96
C GLU A 125 25.68 -1.12 31.03
N GLY A 126 25.65 -2.03 30.06
CA GLY A 126 26.65 -3.10 29.92
C GLY A 126 28.06 -2.55 29.70
N TRP A 127 28.22 -1.60 28.78
CA TRP A 127 29.51 -0.95 28.52
C TRP A 127 30.02 -0.13 29.70
N GLN A 128 29.14 0.58 30.41
CA GLN A 128 29.50 1.30 31.62
C GLN A 128 30.00 0.36 32.72
N LYS A 129 29.36 -0.81 32.89
CA LYS A 129 29.81 -1.84 33.83
C LYS A 129 31.18 -2.39 33.46
N GLU A 130 31.38 -2.76 32.20
CA GLU A 130 32.66 -3.27 31.70
C GLU A 130 33.78 -2.24 31.90
N LEU A 131 33.54 -0.98 31.52
CA LEU A 131 34.52 0.09 31.67
C LEU A 131 34.90 0.30 33.15
N LYS A 132 33.92 0.22 34.06
CA LYS A 132 34.16 0.33 35.50
C LYS A 132 34.97 -0.85 36.03
N GLU A 133 34.67 -2.06 35.57
CA GLU A 133 35.43 -3.27 35.96
C GLU A 133 36.88 -3.22 35.46
N GLN A 134 37.09 -2.81 34.19
CA GLN A 134 38.43 -2.60 33.63
C GLN A 134 39.20 -1.53 34.40
N LEU A 135 38.55 -0.39 34.72
CA LEU A 135 39.17 0.66 35.52
C LEU A 135 39.59 0.15 36.91
N SER A 136 38.73 -0.61 37.59
CA SER A 136 39.06 -1.21 38.89
C SER A 136 40.23 -2.19 38.78
N LYS A 137 40.25 -3.07 37.76
CA LYS A 137 41.39 -3.99 37.51
C LYS A 137 42.69 -3.23 37.30
N HIS A 138 42.68 -2.17 36.50
CA HIS A 138 43.85 -1.34 36.26
C HIS A 138 44.36 -0.62 37.52
N ILE A 139 43.47 -0.10 38.35
CA ILE A 139 43.85 0.53 39.64
C ILE A 139 44.53 -0.50 40.54
N THR A 140 43.95 -1.68 40.72
CA THR A 140 44.53 -2.73 41.56
C THR A 140 45.89 -3.21 41.04
N GLU A 141 46.08 -3.31 39.72
CA GLU A 141 47.38 -3.66 39.14
C GLU A 141 48.42 -2.55 39.33
N LEU A 142 48.02 -1.27 39.22
CA LEU A 142 48.88 -0.12 39.49
C LEU A 142 49.29 -0.02 40.96
N GLU A 143 48.44 -0.44 41.90
CA GLU A 143 48.75 -0.51 43.34
C GLU A 143 49.73 -1.65 43.70
N ARG A 144 49.94 -2.62 42.79
CA ARG A 144 50.84 -3.77 42.98
C ARG A 144 52.29 -3.48 42.55
N VAL A 145 52.51 -2.45 41.73
CA VAL A 145 53.81 -2.05 41.15
C VAL A 145 54.47 -0.99 42.03
#